data_AF-A0A512M7G0-F1
#
_entry.id   AF-A0A512M7G0-F1
#
_cell.length_a   1.000
_cell.length_b   1.000
_cell.length_c   1.000
_cell.angle_alpha   90.00
_cell.angle_beta   90.00
_cell.angle_gamma   90.00
#
_symmetry.space_group_name_H-M   'P 1'
#
loop_
_entity.id
_entity.type
_entity.pdbx_description
1 polymer ?
#
loop_
_entity_poly.entity_id
_entity_poly.type
_entity_poly.pdbx_seq_one_letter_code
_entity_poly.pdbx_strand_id
1 'polypeptide(L)'
;MDERFPLHYQIACIVLTALFVWSFSIAREPRQWRRLFQSMFSKGEQFSVNKNKVIDETLKRYGIVIAMIILVADVGCFVAMVTYKERMHAKQMSAEDWNRLQEQNKIQSASPAQGRAGIN
;
A
#
# COMPACT_ATOMS: atom_id res chain seq x y z
N MET A 1 -22.47 -9.73 -12.70
CA MET A 1 -22.25 -9.10 -11.39
C MET A 1 -21.31 -9.98 -10.59
N ASP A 2 -20.01 -9.95 -10.90
CA ASP A 2 -18.98 -10.51 -10.01
C ASP A 2 -18.08 -9.34 -9.58
N GLU A 3 -18.63 -8.48 -8.72
CA GLU A 3 -17.95 -7.39 -8.03
C GLU A 3 -16.98 -7.89 -6.93
N ARG A 4 -16.36 -9.06 -7.12
CA ARG A 4 -15.36 -9.54 -6.16
C ARG A 4 -14.07 -8.77 -6.45
N PHE A 5 -13.77 -7.82 -5.56
CA PHE A 5 -12.44 -7.23 -5.47
C PHE A 5 -11.38 -8.34 -5.57
N PRO A 6 -10.31 -8.14 -6.37
CA PRO A 6 -9.35 -9.21 -6.62
C PRO A 6 -8.70 -9.64 -5.29
N LEU A 7 -9.10 -10.84 -4.82
CA LEU A 7 -8.74 -11.45 -3.54
C LEU A 7 -7.23 -11.36 -3.24
N HIS A 8 -6.41 -11.51 -4.28
CA HIS A 8 -4.95 -11.43 -4.23
C HIS A 8 -4.44 -10.10 -3.65
N TYR A 9 -5.07 -8.97 -3.98
CA TYR A 9 -4.66 -7.66 -3.47
C TYR A 9 -4.98 -7.50 -1.99
N GLN A 10 -6.12 -8.03 -1.54
CA GLN A 10 -6.48 -8.02 -0.10
C GLN A 10 -5.53 -8.88 0.72
N ILE A 11 -5.23 -10.08 0.24
CA ILE A 11 -4.26 -10.97 0.89
C ILE A 11 -2.88 -10.31 0.94
N ALA A 12 -2.43 -9.72 -0.17
CA ALA A 12 -1.14 -9.02 -0.22
C ALA A 12 -1.07 -7.85 0.76
N CYS A 13 -2.11 -7.03 0.86
CA CYS A 13 -2.16 -5.92 1.81
C CYS A 13 -2.11 -6.42 3.26
N ILE A 14 -2.92 -7.42 3.62
CA ILE A 14 -2.93 -7.99 4.98
C ILE A 14 -1.56 -8.56 5.34
N VAL A 15 -0.91 -9.28 4.41
CA VAL A 15 0.43 -9.83 4.61
C VAL A 15 1.47 -8.73 4.77
N LEU A 16 1.42 -7.68 3.94
CA LEU A 16 2.34 -6.53 4.02
C LEU A 16 2.17 -5.78 5.35
N THR A 17 0.94 -5.50 5.77
CA THR A 17 0.66 -4.89 7.07
C THR A 17 1.14 -5.78 8.22
N ALA A 18 0.95 -7.09 8.16
CA ALA A 18 1.45 -8.02 9.18
C ALA A 18 2.99 -8.04 9.24
N LEU A 19 3.66 -8.04 8.08
CA LEU A 19 5.12 -7.95 7.98
C LEU A 19 5.65 -6.60 8.49
N PHE A 20 4.90 -5.52 8.28
CA PHE A 20 5.22 -4.21 8.83
C PHE A 20 5.17 -4.24 10.36
N VAL A 21 4.06 -4.69 10.94
CA VAL A 21 3.88 -4.76 12.41
C VAL A 21 4.92 -5.69 13.04
N TRP A 22 5.24 -6.80 12.38
CA TRP A 22 6.29 -7.72 12.81
C TRP A 22 7.67 -7.05 12.82
N SER A 23 8.06 -6.44 11.69
CA SER A 23 9.36 -5.76 11.55
C SER A 23 9.48 -4.56 12.50
N PHE A 24 8.39 -3.80 12.67
CA PHE A 24 8.32 -2.69 13.60
C PHE A 24 8.41 -3.14 15.07
N SER A 25 7.78 -4.26 15.44
CA SER A 25 7.89 -4.83 16.78
C SER A 25 9.33 -5.26 17.11
N ILE A 26 10.04 -5.86 16.14
CA ILE A 26 11.46 -6.21 16.29
C ILE A 26 12.31 -4.95 16.47
N ALA A 27 12.05 -3.91 15.68
CA ALA A 27 12.78 -2.65 15.74
C ALA A 27 12.52 -1.84 17.03
N ARG A 28 11.31 -1.93 17.60
CA ARG A 28 10.92 -1.21 18.82
C ARG A 28 11.64 -1.76 20.06
N GLU A 29 11.76 -3.08 20.16
CA GLU A 29 12.31 -3.75 21.35
C GLU A 29 13.43 -4.74 21.00
N PRO A 30 14.56 -4.27 20.42
CA PRO A 30 15.62 -5.14 19.91
C PRO A 30 16.24 -6.00 21.02
N ARG A 31 16.29 -5.49 22.25
CA ARG A 31 16.87 -6.18 23.40
C ARG A 31 16.04 -7.39 23.86
N GLN A 32 14.71 -7.31 23.82
CA GLN A 32 13.85 -8.43 24.19
C GLN A 32 13.88 -9.51 23.11
N TRP A 33 13.82 -9.10 21.85
CA TRP A 33 13.98 -9.99 20.71
C TRP A 33 15.34 -10.69 20.70
N ARG A 34 16.43 -9.97 20.95
CA ARG A 34 17.75 -10.60 21.09
C ARG A 34 17.76 -11.65 22.19
N ARG A 35 17.15 -11.39 23.35
CA ARG A 35 17.07 -12.39 24.43
C ARG A 35 16.27 -13.62 24.03
N LEU A 36 15.14 -13.44 23.34
CA LEU A 36 14.33 -14.53 22.80
C LEU A 36 15.11 -15.36 21.76
N PHE A 37 15.78 -14.70 20.82
CA PHE A 37 16.65 -15.37 19.84
C PHE A 37 17.81 -16.09 20.51
N GLN A 38 18.44 -15.46 21.52
CA GLN A 38 19.53 -16.07 22.28
C GLN A 38 19.05 -17.29 23.07
N SER A 39 17.85 -17.26 23.68
CA SER A 39 17.28 -18.42 24.37
C SER A 39 16.85 -19.54 23.43
N MET A 40 16.47 -19.20 22.20
CA MET A 40 15.98 -20.17 21.21
C MET A 40 17.12 -20.82 20.41
N PHE A 41 18.28 -20.16 20.27
CA PHE A 41 19.38 -20.61 19.41
C PHE A 41 20.75 -20.83 20.08
N SER A 42 20.99 -20.41 21.33
CA SER A 42 22.38 -20.43 21.84
C SER A 42 22.82 -21.78 22.40
N LYS A 43 23.66 -22.47 21.60
CA LYS A 43 24.91 -23.07 22.08
C LYS A 43 25.80 -21.95 22.64
N GLY A 44 26.28 -22.13 23.87
CA GLY A 44 26.86 -21.08 24.70
C GLY A 44 28.33 -20.75 24.45
N GLU A 45 28.68 -20.16 23.30
CA GLU A 45 30.04 -19.64 23.10
C GLU A 45 30.05 -18.15 22.73
N GLN A 46 30.71 -17.38 23.62
CA GLN A 46 31.19 -16.00 23.45
C GLN A 46 30.16 -14.86 23.43
N PHE A 47 29.40 -14.74 24.52
CA PHE A 47 28.70 -13.50 24.85
C PHE A 47 29.67 -12.43 25.38
N SER A 48 30.28 -11.67 24.48
CA SER A 48 30.90 -10.39 24.87
C SER A 48 29.83 -9.31 24.96
N VAL A 49 29.81 -8.55 26.06
CA VAL A 49 28.89 -7.41 26.27
C VAL A 49 28.99 -6.40 25.12
N ASN A 50 30.19 -6.25 24.54
CA ASN A 50 30.43 -5.37 23.40
C ASN A 50 29.80 -5.91 22.10
N LYS A 51 29.92 -7.22 21.83
CA LYS A 51 29.29 -7.87 20.66
C LYS A 51 27.75 -7.79 20.75
N ASN A 52 27.18 -7.99 21.94
CA ASN A 52 25.74 -7.86 22.17
C ASN A 52 25.22 -6.44 21.88
N LYS A 53 26.00 -5.41 22.24
CA LYS A 53 25.63 -4.01 21.97
C LYS A 53 25.64 -3.70 20.47
N VAL A 54 26.67 -4.16 19.75
CA VAL A 54 26.76 -4.01 18.29
C VAL A 54 25.59 -4.70 17.59
N ILE A 55 25.19 -5.90 18.04
CA ILE A 55 24.03 -6.61 17.49
C ILE A 55 22.74 -5.83 17.74
N ASP A 56 22.51 -5.33 18.96
CA ASP A 56 21.31 -4.54 19.29
C ASP A 56 21.20 -3.28 18.40
N GLU A 57 22.32 -2.59 18.20
CA GLU A 57 22.39 -1.36 17.40
C GLU A 57 22.21 -1.63 15.90
N THR A 58 22.79 -2.73 15.41
CA THR A 58 22.64 -3.22 14.04
C THR A 58 21.19 -3.63 13.77
N LEU A 59 20.59 -4.42 14.67
CA LEU A 59 19.21 -4.88 14.56
C LEU A 59 18.23 -3.70 14.54
N LYS A 60 18.48 -2.68 15.37
CA LYS A 60 17.69 -1.46 15.38
C LYS A 60 17.83 -0.68 14.07
N ARG A 61 19.06 -0.51 13.57
CA ARG A 61 19.33 0.24 12.34
C ARG A 61 18.67 -0.41 11.13
N TYR A 62 18.91 -1.71 10.92
CA TYR A 62 18.33 -2.44 9.80
C TYR A 62 16.83 -2.68 9.96
N GLY A 63 16.37 -2.97 11.18
CA GLY A 63 14.95 -3.19 11.47
C GLY A 63 14.07 -1.97 11.15
N ILE A 64 14.53 -0.76 11.50
CA ILE A 64 13.82 0.48 11.16
C ILE A 64 13.79 0.69 9.64
N VAL A 65 14.91 0.49 8.95
CA VAL A 65 14.98 0.65 7.49
C VAL A 65 14.04 -0.32 6.77
N ILE A 66 14.05 -1.59 7.18
CA ILE A 66 13.17 -2.63 6.63
C ILE A 66 11.70 -2.29 6.91
N ALA A 67 11.37 -1.87 8.13
CA ALA A 67 10.00 -1.46 8.46
C ALA A 67 9.54 -0.26 7.61
N MET A 68 10.41 0.71 7.36
CA MET A 68 10.09 1.86 6.50
C MET A 68 9.85 1.44 5.04
N ILE A 69 10.65 0.51 4.51
CA ILE A 69 10.46 -0.01 3.14
C ILE A 69 9.12 -0.74 3.04
N ILE A 70 8.80 -1.60 4.00
CA ILE A 70 7.52 -2.33 4.01
C ILE A 70 6.35 -1.35 4.15
N LEU A 71 6.47 -0.31 4.97
CA LEU A 71 5.43 0.72 5.11
C LEU A 71 5.15 1.43 3.78
N VAL A 72 6.20 1.83 3.06
CA VAL A 72 6.04 2.47 1.74
C VAL A 72 5.36 1.51 0.76
N ALA A 73 5.75 0.23 0.77
CA ALA A 73 5.11 -0.78 -0.06
C ALA A 73 3.63 -1.01 0.30
N ASP A 74 3.30 -1.04 1.60
CA ASP A 74 1.94 -1.25 2.11
C ASP A 74 1.02 -0.08 1.73
N VAL A 75 1.47 1.16 1.96
CA VAL A 75 0.74 2.37 1.55
C VAL A 75 0.60 2.42 0.03
N GLY A 76 1.64 2.05 -0.72
CA GLY A 76 1.60 1.96 -2.18
C GLY A 76 0.56 0.94 -2.67
N CYS A 77 0.51 -0.24 -2.06
CA CYS A 77 -0.50 -1.26 -2.33
C CYS A 77 -1.91 -0.80 -1.97
N PHE A 78 -2.08 -0.12 -0.83
CA PHE A 78 -3.35 0.43 -0.39
C PHE A 78 -3.89 1.46 -1.39
N VAL A 79 -3.06 2.43 -1.80
CA VAL A 79 -3.44 3.42 -2.81
C VAL A 79 -3.77 2.74 -4.13
N ALA A 80 -2.94 1.79 -4.58
CA ALA A 80 -3.21 1.04 -5.81
C ALA A 80 -4.52 0.25 -5.75
N MET A 81 -4.91 -0.26 -4.58
CA MET A 81 -6.20 -0.94 -4.36
C MET A 81 -7.36 0.05 -4.42
N VAL A 82 -7.29 1.19 -3.74
CA VAL A 82 -8.37 2.20 -3.74
C VAL A 82 -8.58 2.75 -5.15
N THR A 83 -7.50 3.06 -5.86
CA THR A 83 -7.54 3.57 -7.24
C THR A 83 -7.75 2.45 -8.28
N TYR A 84 -7.89 1.19 -7.88
CA TYR A 84 -8.03 0.06 -8.81
C TYR A 84 -9.29 0.17 -9.67
N LYS A 85 -10.42 0.56 -9.07
CA LYS A 85 -11.69 0.74 -9.80
C LYS A 85 -11.57 1.87 -10.83
N GLU A 86 -10.99 3.00 -10.47
CA GLU A 86 -10.77 4.13 -11.39
C GLU A 86 -9.78 3.79 -12.51
N ARG A 87 -8.69 3.09 -12.20
CA ARG A 87 -7.72 2.64 -13.21
C ARG A 87 -8.30 1.60 -14.17
N MET A 88 -9.12 0.67 -13.70
CA MET A 88 -9.79 -0.28 -14.58
C MET A 88 -10.85 0.40 -15.45
N HIS A 89 -11.62 1.35 -14.90
CA HIS A 89 -12.52 2.18 -15.71
C HIS A 89 -11.76 3.01 -16.76
N ALA A 90 -10.63 3.63 -16.39
CA ALA A 90 -9.80 4.39 -17.33
C ALA A 90 -9.12 3.51 -18.39
N LYS A 91 -8.75 2.27 -18.04
CA LYS A 91 -8.13 1.32 -18.97
C LYS A 91 -9.14 0.63 -19.90
N GLN A 92 -10.40 0.52 -19.46
CA GLN A 92 -11.52 0.03 -20.27
C GLN A 92 -12.19 1.13 -21.10
N MET A 93 -11.93 2.41 -20.80
CA MET A 93 -12.41 3.53 -21.60
C MET A 93 -11.65 3.51 -22.94
N SER A 94 -12.26 2.87 -23.94
CA SER A 94 -11.80 2.88 -25.32
C SER A 94 -11.80 4.32 -25.86
N ALA A 95 -10.97 4.60 -26.87
CA ALA A 95 -10.96 5.89 -27.56
C ALA A 95 -12.37 6.30 -28.07
N GLU A 96 -13.24 5.30 -28.33
CA GLU A 96 -14.64 5.51 -28.69
C GLU A 96 -15.50 6.03 -27.54
N ASP A 97 -15.27 5.59 -26.30
CA ASP A 97 -16.00 6.08 -25.12
C ASP A 97 -15.57 7.50 -24.75
N TRP A 98 -14.28 7.82 -24.96
CA TRP A 98 -13.78 9.20 -24.81
C TRP A 98 -14.43 10.15 -25.82
N ASN A 99 -14.55 9.72 -27.08
CA ASN A 99 -15.22 10.50 -28.12
C ASN A 99 -16.72 10.70 -27.80
N ARG A 100 -17.40 9.66 -27.29
CA ARG A 100 -18.81 9.76 -26.85
C ARG A 100 -19.00 10.70 -25.65
N LEU A 101 -18.08 10.68 -24.68
CA LEU A 101 -18.08 11.62 -23.54
C LEU A 101 -17.84 13.07 -23.99
N GLN A 102 -17.01 13.26 -25.01
CA GLN A 102 -16.75 14.58 -25.59
C GLN A 102 -17.95 15.09 -26.40
N GLU A 103 -18.63 14.22 -27.14
CA GLU A 103 -19.88 14.54 -27.84
C GLU A 103 -21.02 14.87 -26.85
N GLN A 104 -21.18 14.09 -25.79
CA GLN A 104 -22.19 14.37 -24.75
C GLN A 104 -21.94 15.71 -24.05
N ASN A 105 -20.69 16.04 -23.69
CA ASN A 105 -20.35 17.35 -23.12
C ASN A 105 -20.61 18.49 -24.12
N LYS A 106 -20.38 18.28 -25.41
CA LYS A 106 -20.64 19.27 -26.46
C LYS A 106 -22.14 19.51 -26.67
N ILE A 107 -22.97 18.46 -26.57
CA ILE A 107 -24.43 18.56 -26.66
C ILE A 107 -24.99 19.25 -25.41
N GLN A 108 -24.50 18.90 -24.22
CA GLN A 108 -24.96 19.50 -22.95
C GLN A 108 -24.59 20.99 -22.84
N SER A 109 -23.42 21.39 -23.36
CA SER A 109 -23.01 22.80 -23.45
C SER A 109 -23.70 23.58 -24.58
N ALA A 110 -24.20 22.90 -25.62
CA ALA A 110 -25.05 23.52 -26.65
C ALA A 110 -26.53 23.65 -26.23
N SER A 111 -26.98 22.85 -25.26
CA SER A 111 -28.37 22.82 -24.77
C SER A 111 -28.85 23.96 -23.82
N PRO A 112 -28.10 25.03 -23.46
CA PRO A 112 -28.71 26.17 -22.76
C PRO A 112 -29.41 27.19 -23.68
N ALA A 113 -29.35 27.06 -25.02
CA ALA A 113 -29.75 28.13 -25.93
C ALA A 113 -31.15 27.97 -26.57
N GLN A 114 -31.83 26.83 -26.43
CA GLN A 114 -33.07 26.53 -27.18
C GLN A 114 -34.37 26.60 -26.36
N GLY A 115 -34.36 27.28 -25.21
CA GLY A 115 -35.54 27.49 -24.35
C GLY A 115 -36.04 28.93 -24.24
N ARG A 116 -35.51 29.87 -25.02
CA ARG A 116 -35.78 31.33 -24.86
C ARG A 116 -36.12 32.10 -26.14
N ALA A 117 -36.59 31.41 -27.19
CA ALA A 117 -37.12 32.05 -28.40
C ALA A 117 -38.47 31.43 -28.76
N GLY A 118 -39.52 31.87 -28.07
CA GLY A 118 -40.88 31.35 -28.27
C GLY A 118 -41.93 32.07 -27.44
N ILE A 119 -41.79 33.37 -27.23
CA ILE A 119 -42.89 34.27 -26.82
C ILE A 119 -42.64 35.61 -27.51
N ASN A 120 -43.37 35.83 -28.60
CA ASN A 120 -43.93 37.13 -29.00
C ASN A 120 -44.94 36.88 -30.12
#